data_AF-D0I9B3-F1
#
_entry.id   AF-D0I9B3-F1
#
_cell.length_a   1.000
_cell.length_b   1.000
_cell.length_c   1.000
_cell.angle_alpha   90.00
_cell.angle_beta   90.00
_cell.angle_gamma   90.00
#
_symmetry.space_group_name_H-M   'P 1'
#
loop_
_entity.id
_entity.type
_entity.pdbx_description
1 polymer ?
#
loop_
_entity_poly.entity_id
_entity_poly.type
_entity_poly.pdbx_seq_one_letter_code
_entity_poly.pdbx_strand_id
1 'polypeptide(L)'
;MTYHYSVTIKNGQFQPAKTEMTAYLDANAHALLTHGATVTWHGKKARKIASESYQWLLAKGAPPGRLALKQGDSGSEESVTISTRIHQVQTPDCGTVVIGRYHTGKDGCRVNSLRWASMVYPENKMAGKVKTALVITEE
;
A
#
# COMPACT_ATOMS: atom_id res chain seq x y z
N MET A 1 8.75 2.62 -2.58
CA MET A 1 9.40 1.30 -2.77
C MET A 1 8.65 0.55 -3.86
N THR A 2 9.33 -0.19 -4.72
CA THR A 2 8.67 -1.03 -5.74
C THR A 2 8.92 -2.50 -5.42
N TYR A 3 7.84 -3.27 -5.32
CA TYR A 3 7.89 -4.70 -5.07
C TYR A 3 7.65 -5.45 -6.38
N HIS A 4 8.39 -6.53 -6.58
CA HIS A 4 8.30 -7.39 -7.74
C HIS A 4 8.16 -8.82 -7.29
N TYR A 5 7.17 -9.52 -7.83
CA TYR A 5 6.99 -10.95 -7.66
C TYR A 5 6.90 -11.59 -9.03
N SER A 6 7.74 -12.59 -9.30
CA SER A 6 7.89 -13.21 -10.61
C SER A 6 7.80 -14.72 -10.51
N VAL A 7 7.01 -15.32 -11.42
CA VAL A 7 6.87 -16.77 -11.56
C VAL A 7 7.33 -17.16 -12.96
N THR A 8 8.29 -18.08 -13.03
CA THR A 8 8.78 -18.64 -14.30
C THR A 8 8.10 -19.98 -14.57
N ILE A 9 7.56 -20.14 -15.77
CA ILE A 9 6.83 -21.32 -16.20
C ILE A 9 7.78 -22.27 -16.91
N LYS A 10 8.17 -23.35 -16.22
CA LYS A 10 8.92 -24.45 -16.83
C LYS A 10 7.99 -25.34 -17.68
N ASN A 11 8.58 -26.08 -18.62
CA ASN A 11 7.84 -27.01 -19.48
C ASN A 11 6.98 -27.99 -18.64
N GLY A 12 5.68 -28.07 -18.97
CA GLY A 12 4.72 -28.93 -18.28
C GLY A 12 4.16 -28.38 -16.96
N GLN A 13 4.69 -27.27 -16.42
CA GLN A 13 4.30 -26.73 -15.10
C GLN A 13 3.37 -25.52 -15.18
N PHE A 14 2.47 -25.48 -16.17
CA PHE A 14 1.52 -24.38 -16.31
C PHE A 14 0.55 -24.26 -15.12
N GLN A 15 0.01 -25.40 -14.67
CA GLN A 15 -1.02 -25.40 -13.66
C GLN A 15 -0.53 -25.06 -12.25
N PRO A 16 0.63 -25.59 -11.81
CA PRO A 16 1.28 -25.13 -10.58
C PRO A 16 1.56 -23.62 -10.59
N ALA A 17 2.12 -23.10 -11.70
CA ALA A 17 2.42 -21.68 -11.84
C ALA A 17 1.16 -20.80 -11.76
N LYS A 18 0.04 -21.27 -12.34
CA LYS A 18 -1.25 -20.60 -12.21
C LYS A 18 -1.74 -20.58 -10.76
N THR A 19 -1.72 -21.72 -10.08
CA THR A 19 -2.16 -21.83 -8.68
C THR A 19 -1.33 -20.94 -7.76
N GLU A 20 -0.02 -20.92 -7.94
CA GLU A 20 0.90 -20.06 -7.18
C GLU A 20 0.59 -18.59 -7.41
N MET A 21 0.38 -18.18 -8.68
CA MET A 21 0.02 -16.81 -9.02
C MET A 21 -1.32 -16.40 -8.40
N THR A 22 -2.33 -17.27 -8.43
CA THR A 22 -3.62 -16.98 -7.79
C THR A 22 -3.50 -16.87 -6.26
N ALA A 23 -2.71 -17.75 -5.63
CA ALA A 23 -2.45 -17.68 -4.20
C ALA A 23 -1.75 -16.38 -3.80
N TYR A 24 -0.80 -15.91 -4.62
CA TYR A 24 -0.14 -14.62 -4.41
C TYR A 24 -1.12 -13.44 -4.51
N LEU A 25 -2.01 -13.45 -5.51
CA LEU A 25 -3.04 -12.42 -5.67
C LEU A 25 -3.99 -12.37 -4.48
N ASP A 26 -4.45 -13.53 -3.99
CA ASP A 26 -5.34 -13.62 -2.83
C ASP A 26 -4.64 -13.15 -1.55
N ALA A 27 -3.41 -13.59 -1.30
CA ALA A 27 -2.65 -13.21 -0.11
C ALA A 27 -2.31 -11.71 -0.06
N ASN A 28 -2.13 -11.06 -1.21
CA ASN A 28 -1.71 -9.65 -1.31
C ASN A 28 -2.80 -8.73 -1.86
N ALA A 29 -4.06 -9.18 -1.88
CA ALA A 29 -5.17 -8.47 -2.50
C ALA A 29 -5.25 -7.01 -2.03
N HIS A 30 -5.21 -6.77 -0.72
CA HIS A 30 -5.35 -5.43 -0.14
C HIS A 30 -4.29 -4.44 -0.67
N ALA A 31 -3.02 -4.86 -0.71
CA ALA A 31 -1.93 -4.01 -1.18
C ALA A 31 -2.04 -3.72 -2.69
N LEU A 32 -2.36 -4.75 -3.49
CA LEU A 32 -2.49 -4.64 -4.94
C LEU A 32 -3.67 -3.75 -5.35
N LEU A 33 -4.80 -3.83 -4.63
CA LEU A 33 -5.97 -2.98 -4.87
C LEU A 33 -5.73 -1.51 -4.47
N THR A 34 -5.02 -1.28 -3.37
CA THR A 34 -4.78 0.07 -2.83
C THR A 34 -3.73 0.84 -3.64
N HIS A 35 -2.60 0.19 -3.91
CA HIS A 35 -1.45 0.83 -4.56
C HIS A 35 -1.45 0.66 -6.08
N GLY A 36 -2.27 -0.25 -6.61
CA GLY A 36 -2.25 -0.63 -8.02
C GLY A 36 -1.15 -1.63 -8.34
N ALA A 37 -1.22 -2.21 -9.54
CA ALA A 37 -0.31 -3.26 -9.98
C ALA A 37 -0.02 -3.18 -11.48
N THR A 38 1.22 -3.43 -11.85
CA THR A 38 1.62 -3.66 -13.23
C THR A 38 1.95 -5.13 -13.41
N VAL A 39 1.21 -5.79 -14.29
CA VAL A 39 1.40 -7.18 -14.68
C VAL A 39 2.19 -7.20 -15.98
N THR A 40 3.40 -7.74 -15.94
CA THR A 40 4.24 -8.01 -17.11
C THR A 40 4.27 -9.50 -17.41
N TRP A 41 4.27 -9.86 -18.69
CA TRP A 41 4.34 -11.25 -19.11
C TRP A 41 5.30 -11.46 -20.27
N HIS A 42 5.91 -12.62 -20.31
CA HIS A 42 6.80 -13.05 -21.37
C HIS A 42 6.42 -14.47 -21.80
N GLY A 43 6.12 -14.67 -23.08
CA GLY A 43 5.69 -15.97 -23.64
C GLY A 43 4.17 -16.15 -23.74
N LYS A 44 3.74 -17.18 -24.49
CA LYS A 44 2.32 -17.38 -24.83
C LYS A 44 1.52 -17.92 -23.65
N LYS A 45 2.08 -18.85 -22.87
CA LYS A 45 1.37 -19.39 -21.69
C LYS A 45 1.29 -18.37 -20.57
N ALA A 46 2.37 -17.63 -20.36
CA ALA A 46 2.43 -16.53 -19.41
C ALA A 46 1.38 -15.44 -19.70
N ARG A 47 1.16 -15.10 -20.97
CA ARG A 47 0.10 -14.16 -21.38
C ARG A 47 -1.27 -14.55 -20.82
N LYS A 48 -1.60 -15.84 -20.85
CA LYS A 48 -2.89 -16.33 -20.35
C LYS A 48 -3.03 -16.08 -18.86
N ILE A 49 -2.03 -16.48 -18.06
CA ILE A 49 -2.01 -16.24 -16.61
C ILE A 49 -2.08 -14.74 -16.32
N ALA A 50 -1.28 -13.92 -17.00
CA ALA A 50 -1.27 -12.48 -16.80
C ALA A 50 -2.61 -11.81 -17.15
N SER A 51 -3.28 -12.26 -18.21
CA SER A 51 -4.61 -11.77 -18.57
C SER A 51 -5.68 -12.16 -17.53
N GLU A 52 -5.61 -13.39 -17.00
CA GLU A 52 -6.50 -13.84 -15.94
C GLU A 52 -6.26 -13.05 -14.64
N SER A 53 -4.99 -12.84 -14.25
CA SER A 53 -4.62 -12.01 -13.09
C SER A 53 -5.10 -10.57 -13.23
N TYR A 54 -4.97 -9.97 -14.42
CA TYR A 54 -5.42 -8.61 -14.69
C TYR A 54 -6.95 -8.50 -14.57
N GLN A 55 -7.70 -9.45 -15.14
CA GLN A 55 -9.15 -9.49 -15.03
C GLN A 55 -9.62 -9.73 -13.59
N TRP A 56 -8.92 -10.58 -12.84
CA TRP A 56 -9.19 -10.80 -11.42
C TRP A 56 -9.05 -9.51 -10.60
N LEU A 57 -7.98 -8.74 -10.82
CA LEU A 57 -7.76 -7.46 -10.15
C LEU A 57 -8.85 -6.44 -10.49
N LEU A 58 -9.26 -6.36 -11.77
CA LEU A 58 -10.37 -5.50 -12.19
C LEU A 58 -11.70 -5.91 -11.52
N ALA A 59 -12.01 -7.21 -11.51
CA ALA A 59 -13.23 -7.73 -10.90
C ALA A 59 -13.29 -7.48 -9.38
N LYS A 60 -12.14 -7.42 -8.72
CA LYS A 60 -12.01 -7.08 -7.28
C LYS A 60 -12.05 -5.58 -7.01
N GLY A 61 -12.19 -4.73 -8.02
CA GLY A 61 -12.37 -3.29 -7.87
C GLY A 61 -11.07 -2.47 -7.93
N ALA A 62 -9.99 -3.02 -8.49
CA ALA A 62 -8.78 -2.23 -8.72
C ALA A 62 -9.05 -1.08 -9.70
N PRO A 63 -8.59 0.15 -9.41
CA PRO A 63 -8.83 1.29 -10.29
C PRO A 63 -8.08 1.12 -11.63
N PRO A 64 -8.76 1.23 -12.79
CA PRO A 64 -8.18 0.90 -14.09
C PRO A 64 -6.97 1.78 -14.45
N GLY A 65 -6.95 3.04 -13.98
CA GLY A 65 -5.81 3.94 -14.19
C GLY A 65 -4.53 3.56 -13.42
N ARG A 66 -4.62 2.64 -12.45
CA ARG A 66 -3.46 2.13 -11.69
C ARG A 66 -3.15 0.65 -11.98
N LEU A 67 -3.82 0.07 -12.98
CA LEU A 67 -3.56 -1.26 -13.48
C LEU A 67 -2.96 -1.17 -14.88
N ALA A 68 -1.85 -1.86 -15.09
CA ALA A 68 -1.24 -1.97 -16.41
C ALA A 68 -0.95 -3.44 -16.75
N LEU A 69 -1.29 -3.84 -17.97
CA LEU A 69 -0.88 -5.12 -18.54
C LEU A 69 0.12 -4.85 -19.65
N LYS A 70 1.34 -5.35 -19.52
CA LYS A 70 2.43 -5.10 -20.48
C LYS A 70 3.10 -6.40 -20.90
N GLN A 71 3.58 -6.46 -22.13
CA GLN A 71 4.48 -7.52 -22.55
C GLN A 71 5.90 -7.15 -22.11
N GLY A 72 6.60 -8.09 -21.47
CA GLY A 72 8.01 -7.94 -21.11
C GLY A 72 8.93 -8.26 -22.30
N ASP A 73 10.20 -7.87 -22.18
CA ASP A 73 11.21 -8.11 -23.21
C ASP A 73 11.35 -9.60 -23.54
N SER A 74 11.71 -9.88 -24.80
CA SER A 74 11.85 -11.25 -25.31
C SER A 74 12.99 -11.98 -24.58
N GLY A 75 12.65 -12.88 -23.66
CA GLY A 75 13.56 -13.80 -22.99
C GLY A 75 13.45 -15.21 -23.55
N SER A 76 14.32 -16.11 -23.08
CA SER A 76 14.23 -17.56 -23.40
C SER A 76 13.09 -18.25 -22.62
N GLU A 77 12.80 -17.77 -21.40
CA GLU A 77 11.91 -18.45 -20.45
C GLU A 77 10.55 -17.75 -20.35
N GLU A 78 9.46 -18.51 -20.33
CA GLU A 78 8.12 -17.95 -20.12
C GLU A 78 7.96 -17.50 -18.67
N SER A 79 7.58 -16.26 -18.42
CA SER A 79 7.47 -15.72 -17.06
C SER A 79 6.35 -14.69 -16.91
N VAL A 80 5.82 -14.58 -15.71
CA VAL A 80 4.82 -13.57 -15.33
C VAL A 80 5.33 -12.84 -14.11
N THR A 81 5.32 -11.52 -14.16
CA THR A 81 5.75 -10.67 -13.06
C THR A 81 4.64 -9.70 -12.68
N ILE A 82 4.33 -9.64 -11.40
CA ILE A 82 3.45 -8.62 -10.81
C ILE A 82 4.34 -7.64 -10.06
N SER A 83 4.14 -6.36 -10.33
CA SER A 83 4.86 -5.29 -9.67
C SER A 83 3.91 -4.26 -9.08
N THR A 84 4.19 -3.81 -7.86
CA THR A 84 3.40 -2.77 -7.19
C THR A 84 4.32 -1.70 -6.59
N ARG A 85 3.89 -0.45 -6.67
CA ARG A 85 4.64 0.71 -6.17
C ARG A 85 3.95 1.26 -4.93
N ILE A 86 4.56 1.03 -3.77
CA ILE A 86 4.06 1.54 -2.49
C ILE A 86 4.70 2.91 -2.23
N HIS A 87 3.85 3.91 -2.08
CA HIS A 87 4.22 5.26 -1.67
C HIS A 87 4.02 5.39 -0.16
N GLN A 88 5.12 5.41 0.59
CA GLN A 88 5.09 5.71 2.02
C GLN A 88 5.33 7.21 2.20
N VAL A 89 4.41 7.89 2.88
CA VAL A 89 4.60 9.28 3.27
C VAL A 89 5.26 9.27 4.65
N GLN A 90 6.48 9.79 4.73
CA GLN A 90 7.15 10.03 6.01
C GLN A 90 6.54 11.30 6.61
N THR A 91 5.53 11.15 7.47
CA THR A 91 5.04 12.26 8.28
C THR A 91 5.85 12.33 9.57
N PRO A 92 6.48 13.46 9.89
CA PRO A 92 7.11 13.62 11.20
C PRO A 92 6.07 13.41 12.30
N ASP A 93 6.43 12.69 13.37
CA ASP A 93 5.61 12.59 14.57
C ASP A 93 5.42 13.99 15.18
N CYS A 94 4.22 14.54 15.03
CA CYS A 94 3.86 15.84 15.56
C CYS A 94 3.51 15.70 17.04
N GLY A 95 4.43 16.10 17.92
CA GLY A 95 4.18 16.18 19.35
C GLY A 95 3.16 17.26 19.74
N THR A 96 2.63 17.16 20.95
CA THR A 96 1.76 18.19 21.54
C THR A 96 2.55 19.45 21.88
N VAL A 97 2.08 20.62 21.43
CA VAL A 97 2.68 21.90 21.83
C VAL A 97 2.28 22.24 23.27
N VAL A 98 3.28 22.53 24.12
CA VAL A 98 3.10 23.14 25.44
C VAL A 98 3.31 24.65 25.29
N ILE A 99 2.31 25.44 25.66
CA ILE A 99 2.38 26.92 25.59
C ILE A 99 3.38 27.38 26.66
N GLY A 100 4.50 28.00 26.23
CA GLY A 100 5.56 28.48 27.13
C GLY A 100 6.99 28.12 26.72
N ARG A 101 7.18 27.22 25.74
CA ARG A 101 8.50 26.88 25.15
C ARG A 101 8.58 27.25 23.67
N TYR A 102 8.42 28.54 23.37
CA TYR A 102 8.72 29.06 22.04
C TYR A 102 10.23 28.95 21.77
N HIS A 103 10.63 28.61 20.53
CA HIS A 103 12.02 28.35 20.07
C HIS A 103 12.62 26.95 20.28
N THR A 104 11.80 25.91 20.55
CA THR A 104 12.31 24.53 20.63
C THR A 104 11.94 23.70 19.38
N GLY A 105 12.57 24.01 18.25
CA GLY A 105 12.85 23.10 17.13
C GLY A 105 11.71 22.42 16.34
N LYS A 106 10.45 22.41 16.79
CA LYS A 106 9.32 21.71 16.13
C LYS A 106 8.02 22.52 16.09
N ASP A 107 8.11 23.84 15.95
CA ASP A 107 6.95 24.74 15.99
C ASP A 107 5.97 24.61 14.80
N GLY A 108 6.34 23.90 13.73
CA GLY A 108 5.56 23.76 12.49
C GLY A 108 4.72 22.49 12.33
N CYS A 109 4.92 21.45 13.14
CA CYS A 109 4.19 20.17 13.06
C CYS A 109 3.17 20.11 14.20
N ARG A 110 1.93 20.58 13.95
CA ARG A 110 0.87 20.60 14.97
C ARG A 110 -0.29 19.71 14.56
N VAL A 111 -0.70 18.81 15.45
CA VAL A 111 -1.90 17.98 15.21
C VAL A 111 -3.14 18.87 15.26
N ASN A 112 -3.84 19.02 14.14
CA ASN A 112 -4.99 19.93 14.02
C ASN A 112 -6.20 19.50 14.88
N SER A 113 -6.26 18.23 15.31
CA SER A 113 -7.27 17.73 16.26
C SER A 113 -7.21 18.45 17.62
N LEU A 114 -6.02 18.96 18.00
CA LEU A 114 -5.83 19.73 19.23
C LEU A 114 -6.34 21.17 19.10
N ARG A 115 -6.64 21.66 17.89
CA ARG A 115 -7.22 23.00 17.70
C ARG A 115 -8.62 23.07 18.29
N TRP A 116 -9.44 22.04 18.09
CA TRP A 116 -10.80 21.99 18.63
C TRP A 116 -10.79 21.80 20.16
N ALA A 117 -9.93 20.91 20.68
CA ALA A 117 -9.81 20.74 22.14
C ALA A 117 -9.38 22.02 22.87
N SER A 118 -8.50 22.82 22.25
CA SER A 118 -8.07 24.12 22.79
C SER A 118 -9.16 25.20 22.74
N MET A 119 -10.19 25.01 21.92
CA MET A 119 -11.30 25.97 21.77
C MET A 119 -12.41 25.73 22.80
N VAL A 120 -12.57 24.48 23.24
CA VAL A 120 -13.59 24.08 24.21
C VAL A 120 -13.05 24.11 25.65
N TYR A 121 -11.77 23.77 25.87
CA TYR A 121 -11.16 23.68 27.21
C TYR A 121 -9.70 24.18 27.21
N PRO A 122 -9.47 25.51 27.12
CA PRO A 122 -8.13 26.10 27.04
C PRO A 122 -7.26 25.83 28.28
N GLU A 123 -7.85 25.65 29.46
CA GLU A 123 -7.18 25.38 30.73
C GLU A 123 -6.39 24.06 30.72
N ASN A 124 -6.85 23.05 29.96
CA ASN A 124 -6.16 21.77 29.83
C ASN A 124 -4.82 21.90 29.08
N LYS A 125 -4.69 22.92 28.22
CA LYS A 125 -3.43 23.24 27.52
C LYS A 125 -2.46 24.03 28.38
N MET A 126 -2.96 24.87 29.28
CA MET A 126 -2.13 25.63 30.21
C MET A 126 -1.56 24.76 31.35
N ALA A 127 -2.29 23.72 31.77
CA ALA A 127 -1.87 22.86 32.88
C ALA A 127 -0.93 21.70 32.50
N GLY A 128 -0.64 21.49 31.20
CA GLY A 128 0.20 20.38 30.73
C GLY A 128 -0.38 18.98 31.01
N LYS A 129 -1.65 18.88 31.44
CA LYS A 129 -2.29 17.60 31.78
C LYS A 129 -2.88 16.97 30.52
N VAL A 130 -2.14 16.03 29.95
CA VAL A 130 -2.69 15.14 28.92
C VAL A 130 -3.66 14.19 29.62
N LYS A 131 -4.96 14.43 29.51
CA LYS A 131 -5.90 13.30 29.61
C LYS A 131 -5.73 12.53 28.32
N THR A 132 -4.90 11.50 28.37
CA THR A 132 -4.85 10.47 27.34
C THR A 132 -6.24 9.86 27.34
N ALA A 133 -7.11 10.31 26.43
CA ALA A 133 -8.26 9.51 26.05
C ALA A 133 -7.66 8.29 25.37
N LEU A 134 -7.46 7.23 26.16
CA LEU A 134 -7.36 5.88 25.67
C LEU A 134 -8.61 5.67 24.80
N VAL A 135 -8.45 5.81 23.48
CA VAL A 135 -9.35 5.17 22.55
C VAL A 135 -8.94 3.71 22.59
N ILE A 136 -9.52 2.97 23.54
CA ILE A 136 -9.58 1.51 23.45
C ILE A 136 -10.58 1.26 22.32
N THR A 137 -10.07 1.04 21.12
CA THR A 137 -10.74 0.15 20.17
C THR A 137 -10.29 -1.25 20.53
N GLU A 138 -11.15 -2.00 21.22
CA GLU A 138 -11.13 -3.46 21.22
C GLU A 138 -12.54 -3.95 20.92
N GLU A 139 -12.57 -5.01 20.09
CA GLU A 139 -13.70 -5.84 19.68
C GLU A 139 -14.36 -6.57 20.86
#